data_AF-A0A4Y2BTZ8-F1
#
_entry.id   AF-A0A4Y2BTZ8-F1
#
_cell.length_a   1.000
_cell.length_b   1.000
_cell.length_c   1.000
_cell.angle_alpha   90.00
_cell.angle_beta   90.00
_cell.angle_gamma   90.00
#
_symmetry.space_group_name_H-M   'P 1'
#
loop_
_entity.id
_entity.type
_entity.pdbx_description
1 polymer ?
#
loop_
_entity_poly.entity_id
_entity_poly.type
_entity_poly.pdbx_seq_one_letter_code
_entity_poly.pdbx_strand_id
1 'polypeptide(L)'
;IRVMLSTEAQDILNIENLDNISEIRPKNKLIELTYTKGDQIYDTYTDGSRINSDTGFTVCILKKDTSTEEYLFRLGSCNTVFQTELAAIDFAVAGL
;
A
#
# COMPACT_ATOMS: atom_id res chain seq x y z
N ILE A 1 -16.35 1.78 -2.35
CA ILE A 1 -15.46 0.78 -2.96
C ILE A 1 -15.18 1.15 -4.42
N ARG A 2 -13.99 1.67 -4.72
CA ARG A 2 -13.47 1.69 -6.10
C ARG A 2 -12.67 0.42 -6.31
N VAL A 3 -12.97 -0.30 -7.39
CA VAL A 3 -12.25 -1.51 -7.78
C VAL A 3 -11.43 -1.18 -9.02
N MET A 4 -10.12 -1.43 -8.97
CA MET A 4 -9.23 -1.23 -10.10
C MET A 4 -8.77 -2.57 -10.67
N LEU A 5 -8.67 -2.66 -12.01
CA LEU A 5 -8.22 -3.87 -12.70
C LEU A 5 -6.70 -3.99 -12.64
N SER A 6 -6.21 -5.23 -12.71
CA SER A 6 -4.78 -5.58 -12.55
C SER A 6 -3.83 -4.83 -13.46
N THR A 7 -4.19 -4.65 -14.73
CA THR A 7 -3.32 -4.00 -15.70
C THR A 7 -3.14 -2.52 -15.38
N GLU A 8 -4.22 -1.85 -14.97
CA GLU A 8 -4.19 -0.44 -14.57
C GLU A 8 -3.42 -0.24 -13.26
N ALA A 9 -3.58 -1.16 -12.29
CA ALA A 9 -2.89 -1.07 -11.00
C ALA A 9 -1.36 -1.28 -11.13
N GLN A 10 -0.94 -2.20 -11.99
CA GLN A 10 0.49 -2.48 -12.23
C GLN A 10 1.21 -1.29 -12.87
N ASP A 11 0.58 -0.64 -13.85
CA ASP A 11 1.16 0.52 -14.54
C ASP A 11 1.26 1.75 -13.63
N ILE A 12 0.24 2.00 -12.79
CA ILE A 12 0.20 3.16 -11.88
C ILE A 12 1.23 3.03 -10.76
N LEU A 13 1.41 1.82 -10.22
CA LEU A 13 2.19 1.59 -9.00
C LEU A 13 3.59 1.02 -9.28
N ASN A 14 3.94 0.80 -10.55
CA ASN A 14 5.25 0.29 -10.98
C ASN A 14 5.74 -0.90 -10.13
N ILE A 15 4.83 -1.83 -9.82
CA ILE A 15 5.00 -2.86 -8.78
C ILE A 15 6.18 -3.80 -9.10
N GLU A 16 6.46 -4.02 -10.38
CA GLU A 16 7.57 -4.87 -10.83
C GLU A 16 8.95 -4.33 -10.42
N ASN A 17 9.07 -3.02 -10.15
CA ASN A 17 10.30 -2.39 -9.69
C ASN A 17 10.43 -2.34 -8.15
N LEU A 18 9.42 -2.76 -7.39
CA LEU A 18 9.51 -2.82 -5.92
C LEU A 18 10.57 -3.82 -5.45
N ASP A 19 10.97 -4.81 -6.26
CA ASP A 19 12.00 -5.78 -5.88
C ASP A 19 13.42 -5.20 -5.92
N ASN A 20 13.61 -4.03 -6.55
CA ASN A 20 14.91 -3.37 -6.67
C ASN A 20 15.27 -2.53 -5.44
N ILE A 21 14.69 -2.79 -4.27
CA ILE A 21 15.21 -2.30 -2.98
C ILE A 21 16.53 -3.03 -2.70
N SER A 22 17.56 -2.64 -3.44
CA SER A 22 18.92 -3.15 -3.29
C SER A 22 19.29 -3.03 -1.82
N GLU A 23 19.39 -4.18 -1.17
CA GLU A 23 19.88 -4.46 0.17
C GLU A 23 20.42 -3.20 0.89
N ILE A 24 19.52 -2.40 1.47
CA ILE A 24 19.92 -1.29 2.33
C ILE A 24 20.62 -1.94 3.53
N ARG A 25 21.96 -1.92 3.54
CA ARG A 25 22.74 -2.46 4.66
C ARG A 25 22.18 -1.85 5.94
N PRO A 26 21.68 -2.66 6.90
CA PRO A 26 20.97 -2.16 8.06
C PRO A 26 21.98 -1.63 9.06
N LYS A 27 22.71 -0.55 8.73
CA LYS A 27 23.65 0.04 9.68
C LYS A 27 22.93 0.90 10.73
N ASN A 28 21.79 1.49 10.38
CA ASN A 28 21.00 2.33 11.28
C ASN A 28 19.48 2.07 11.07
N LYS A 29 18.94 0.91 11.47
CA LYS A 29 17.49 0.67 11.42
C LYS A 29 16.81 1.11 12.73
N LEU A 30 16.77 2.42 12.96
CA LEU A 30 15.76 3.02 13.83
C LEU A 30 15.06 4.08 12.99
N ILE A 31 13.88 3.74 12.46
CA ILE A 31 12.98 4.76 11.91
C ILE A 31 12.36 5.42 13.14
N GLU A 32 12.94 6.53 13.57
CA GLU A 32 12.27 7.39 14.56
C GLU A 32 11.07 8.02 13.86
N LEU A 33 9.88 7.49 14.17
CA LEU A 33 8.63 8.09 13.74
C LEU A 33 8.47 9.40 14.51
N THR A 34 8.93 10.50 13.91
CA THR A 34 8.72 11.83 14.47
C THR A 34 7.24 12.17 14.36
N TYR A 35 6.52 11.95 15.45
CA TYR A 35 5.11 12.34 15.55
C TYR A 35 5.02 13.86 15.44
N THR A 36 4.59 14.35 14.28
CA THR A 36 4.17 15.74 14.17
C THR A 36 2.79 15.83 14.80
N LYS A 37 2.70 16.58 15.91
CA LYS A 37 1.45 16.87 16.62
C LYS A 37 0.61 17.86 15.80
N GLY A 38 0.24 17.48 14.59
CA GLY A 38 -0.89 18.07 13.87
C GLY A 38 -2.17 17.37 14.31
N ASP A 39 -3.32 17.99 14.07
CA ASP A 39 -4.58 17.27 14.20
C ASP A 39 -4.57 16.12 13.19
N GLN A 40 -4.55 14.89 13.67
CA GLN A 40 -4.70 13.70 12.84
C GLN A 40 -6.15 13.67 12.34
N ILE A 41 -6.36 14.12 11.10
CA ILE A 41 -7.70 14.28 10.52
C ILE A 41 -8.23 12.96 9.95
N TYR A 42 -7.32 12.07 9.53
CA TYR A 42 -7.63 10.80 8.88
C TYR A 42 -6.75 9.67 9.39
N ASP A 43 -7.34 8.47 9.50
CA ASP A 43 -6.65 7.22 9.79
C ASP A 43 -6.69 6.34 8.54
N THR A 44 -5.53 5.88 8.07
CA THR A 44 -5.44 5.03 6.88
C THR A 44 -5.01 3.62 7.27
N TYR A 45 -5.82 2.63 6.91
CA TYR A 45 -5.54 1.21 7.07
C TYR A 45 -5.22 0.62 5.71
N THR A 46 -4.17 -0.20 5.66
CA THR A 46 -3.73 -0.84 4.43
C THR A 46 -3.57 -2.33 4.69
N ASP A 47 -3.87 -3.15 3.68
CA ASP A 47 -3.68 -4.59 3.75
C ASP A 47 -3.29 -5.13 2.37
N GLY A 48 -2.26 -5.97 2.33
CA GLY A 48 -1.79 -6.66 1.13
C GLY A 48 -2.05 -8.16 1.30
N SER A 49 -2.68 -8.79 0.31
CA SER A 49 -3.09 -10.19 0.41
C SER A 49 -2.77 -11.00 -0.84
N ARG A 50 -2.69 -12.32 -0.64
CA ARG A 50 -2.57 -13.30 -1.71
C ARG A 50 -3.48 -14.48 -1.47
N ILE A 51 -4.22 -14.86 -2.51
CA ILE A 51 -5.00 -16.09 -2.55
C ILE A 51 -4.57 -16.85 -3.81
N ASN A 52 -3.97 -18.03 -3.64
CA ASN A 52 -3.35 -18.80 -4.73
C ASN A 52 -2.29 -17.98 -5.49
N SER A 53 -2.42 -17.86 -6.81
CA SER A 53 -1.56 -17.05 -7.69
C SER A 53 -1.93 -15.57 -7.74
N ASP A 54 -3.12 -15.23 -7.23
CA ASP A 54 -3.69 -13.90 -7.36
C ASP A 54 -3.32 -13.06 -6.14
N THR A 55 -2.99 -11.82 -6.40
CA THR A 55 -2.59 -10.86 -5.39
C THR A 55 -3.43 -9.61 -5.47
N GLY A 56 -3.52 -8.89 -4.37
CA GLY A 56 -4.26 -7.64 -4.32
C GLY A 56 -4.01 -6.91 -3.02
N PHE A 57 -4.37 -5.65 -2.99
CA PHE A 57 -4.27 -4.84 -1.78
C PHE A 57 -5.47 -3.94 -1.63
N THR A 58 -5.68 -3.48 -0.40
CA THR A 58 -6.79 -2.62 -0.02
C THR A 58 -6.26 -1.44 0.77
N VAL A 59 -6.93 -0.29 0.63
CA VAL A 59 -6.67 0.90 1.43
C VAL A 59 -8.02 1.46 1.89
N CYS A 60 -8.13 1.71 3.19
CA CYS A 60 -9.33 2.26 3.84
C CYS A 60 -8.95 3.53 4.60
N ILE A 61 -9.61 4.64 4.29
CA ILE A 61 -9.37 5.94 4.92
C ILE A 61 -10.59 6.26 5.78
N LEU A 62 -10.37 6.46 7.07
CA LEU A 62 -11.39 6.79 8.05
C LEU A 62 -11.20 8.23 8.53
N LYS A 63 -12.33 8.88 8.81
CA LYS A 63 -12.39 10.14 9.53
C LYS A 63 -13.28 9.94 10.74
N LYS A 64 -12.72 10.06 11.95
CA LYS A 64 -13.47 9.84 13.21
C LYS A 64 -14.23 8.51 13.19
N ASP A 65 -13.53 7.42 12.92
CA ASP A 65 -14.06 6.06 12.86
C ASP A 65 -15.12 5.79 11.78
N THR A 66 -15.38 6.75 10.88
CA THR A 66 -16.29 6.56 9.74
C THR A 66 -15.47 6.41 8.46
N SER A 67 -15.67 5.31 7.74
CA SER A 67 -15.05 5.08 6.42
C SER A 67 -15.47 6.17 5.43
N THR A 68 -14.50 6.92 4.93
CA THR A 68 -14.74 7.94 3.90
C THR A 68 -14.39 7.43 2.51
N GLU A 69 -13.33 6.62 2.39
CA GLU A 69 -12.86 6.09 1.11
C GLU A 69 -12.30 4.68 1.26
N GLU A 70 -12.63 3.82 0.30
CA GLU A 70 -12.22 2.41 0.26
C GLU A 70 -11.78 2.05 -1.15
N TYR A 71 -10.53 1.61 -1.25
CA TYR A 71 -9.87 1.22 -2.47
C TYR A 71 -9.55 -0.27 -2.44
N LEU A 72 -9.84 -0.97 -3.53
CA LEU A 72 -9.54 -2.38 -3.72
C LEU A 72 -8.84 -2.57 -5.06
N PHE A 73 -7.62 -3.06 -5.01
CA PHE A 73 -6.81 -3.33 -6.18
C PHE A 73 -6.59 -4.83 -6.29
N ARG A 74 -6.97 -5.39 -7.44
CA ARG A 74 -6.48 -6.70 -7.83
C ARG A 74 -5.23 -6.49 -8.65
N LEU A 75 -4.15 -7.18 -8.34
CA LEU A 75 -2.90 -7.16 -9.09
C LEU A 75 -2.78 -8.40 -9.97
N GLY A 76 -1.80 -8.39 -10.88
CA GLY A 76 -1.54 -9.51 -11.76
C GLY A 76 -1.06 -10.75 -11.01
N SER A 77 -1.07 -11.88 -11.70
CA SER A 77 -0.44 -13.10 -11.22
C SER A 77 1.05 -12.88 -11.01
N CYS A 78 1.61 -13.48 -9.94
CA CYS A 78 3.05 -13.55 -9.62
C CYS A 78 3.65 -12.45 -8.73
N ASN A 79 2.89 -11.46 -8.25
CA ASN A 79 3.41 -10.59 -7.19
C ASN A 79 3.49 -11.34 -5.84
N THR A 80 4.32 -10.84 -4.92
CA THR A 80 4.46 -11.33 -3.56
C THR A 80 3.56 -10.56 -2.60
N VAL A 81 3.23 -11.14 -1.44
CA VAL A 81 2.48 -10.42 -0.39
C VAL A 81 3.24 -9.16 0.05
N PHE A 82 4.57 -9.24 0.16
CA PHE A 82 5.41 -8.09 0.51
C PHE A 82 5.28 -6.93 -0.50
N GLN A 83 5.31 -7.23 -1.80
CA GLN A 83 5.07 -6.22 -2.84
C GLN A 83 3.68 -5.61 -2.72
N THR A 84 2.66 -6.39 -2.41
CA THR A 84 1.29 -5.88 -2.26
C THR A 84 1.12 -4.98 -1.03
N GLU A 85 1.75 -5.33 0.09
CA GLU A 85 1.74 -4.49 1.29
C GLU A 85 2.46 -3.16 1.04
N LEU A 86 3.64 -3.22 0.41
CA LEU A 86 4.41 -2.02 0.10
C LEU A 86 3.68 -1.12 -0.92
N ALA A 87 3.02 -1.71 -1.92
CA ALA A 87 2.17 -0.97 -2.85
C ALA A 87 0.96 -0.32 -2.17
N ALA A 88 0.37 -0.97 -1.16
CA ALA A 88 -0.73 -0.39 -0.38
C ALA A 88 -0.29 0.85 0.41
N ILE A 89 0.90 0.79 1.01
CA ILE A 89 1.50 1.94 1.72
C ILE A 89 1.86 3.06 0.74
N ASP A 90 2.50 2.71 -0.38
CA ASP A 90 2.88 3.69 -1.40
C ASP A 90 1.65 4.42 -1.96
N PHE A 91 0.58 3.68 -2.28
CA PHE A 91 -0.70 4.26 -2.70
C PHE A 91 -1.30 5.17 -1.62
N ALA A 92 -1.27 4.77 -0.35
CA ALA A 92 -1.80 5.58 0.75
C ALA A 92 -1.03 6.89 0.98
N VAL A 93 0.26 6.95 0.62
CA VAL A 93 1.12 8.12 0.84
C VAL A 93 1.22 9.00 -0.41
N ALA A 94 1.30 8.40 -1.59
CA ALA A 94 1.55 9.07 -2.87
C ALA A 94 0.32 9.20 -3.77
N GLY A 95 -0.74 8.41 -3.52
CA GLY A 95 -1.93 8.28 -4.36
C GLY A 95 -3.18 9.02 -3.88
N LEU A 96 -3.07 9.84 -2.82
CA LEU A 96 -4.12 10.76 -2.34
C LEU A 96 -3.88 12.20 -2.80
#